data_AF-A0A0B8QV27-F1
#
_entry.id   AF-A0A0B8QV27-F1
#
_cell.length_a   1.000
_cell.length_b   1.000
_cell.length_c   1.000
_cell.angle_alpha   90.00
_cell.angle_beta   90.00
_cell.angle_gamma   90.00
#
_symmetry.space_group_name_H-M   'P 1'
#
loop_
_entity.id
_entity.type
_entity.pdbx_description
1 polymer ?
#
loop_
_entity_poly.entity_id
_entity_poly.type
_entity_poly.pdbx_seq_one_letter_code
_entity_poly.pdbx_strand_id
1 'polypeptide(L)'
;MLKQFLTLSSSLLLSVSVNANQASDVLAPESATGWNAKPQVNSSKWMVTAANPIATQYAAEVLAQGGNAADALVVTQLVLSLVEPQSSGIGGGGFMLYWDNKTKKLTSFDARETAPLDIRPEHFIDNKGEPLPFLTPWSAVCL
;
A
#
# COMPACT_ATOMS: atom_id res chain seq x y z
N MET A 1 -62.70 39.39 -9.41
CA MET A 1 -62.73 38.36 -8.34
C MET A 1 -61.63 37.36 -8.67
N LEU A 2 -60.33 37.63 -8.48
CA LEU A 2 -59.52 37.80 -7.26
C LEU A 2 -59.46 36.56 -6.34
N LYS A 3 -58.21 36.06 -6.14
CA LYS A 3 -57.70 35.04 -5.16
C LYS A 3 -57.72 33.58 -5.68
N GLN A 4 -56.69 32.73 -5.61
CA GLN A 4 -55.39 32.59 -4.90
C GLN A 4 -54.43 31.80 -5.85
N PHE A 5 -53.18 32.15 -6.19
CA PHE A 5 -51.91 32.24 -5.44
C PHE A 5 -51.53 31.05 -4.52
N LEU A 6 -50.33 30.50 -4.77
CA LEU A 6 -49.53 29.54 -3.97
C LEU A 6 -50.08 28.11 -3.95
N THR A 7 -49.35 27.09 -4.44
CA THR A 7 -48.16 26.55 -3.78
C THR A 7 -47.14 25.92 -4.75
N LEU A 8 -45.95 26.50 -4.80
CA LEU A 8 -44.74 25.91 -5.38
C LEU A 8 -44.16 24.95 -4.33
N SER A 9 -44.35 23.64 -4.47
CA SER A 9 -43.74 22.66 -3.56
C SER A 9 -42.29 22.41 -3.96
N SER A 10 -41.40 23.12 -3.27
CA SER A 10 -39.95 22.92 -3.30
C SER A 10 -39.61 21.52 -2.77
N SER A 11 -39.18 20.63 -3.65
CA SER A 11 -38.62 19.33 -3.26
C SER A 11 -37.20 19.54 -2.75
N LEU A 12 -37.08 19.72 -1.43
CA LEU A 12 -35.81 19.89 -0.74
C LEU A 12 -35.04 18.55 -0.74
N LEU A 13 -33.89 18.54 -1.41
CA LEU A 13 -32.90 17.47 -1.39
C LEU A 13 -32.42 17.24 0.06
N LEU A 14 -32.84 16.14 0.69
CA LEU A 14 -32.14 15.62 1.87
C LEU A 14 -30.91 14.84 1.39
N SER A 15 -29.79 15.55 1.25
CA SER A 15 -28.47 14.94 1.24
C SER A 15 -28.19 14.36 2.64
N VAL A 16 -28.39 13.05 2.79
CA VAL A 16 -27.92 12.32 3.96
C VAL A 16 -26.40 12.20 3.84
N SER A 17 -25.68 12.91 4.72
CA SER A 17 -24.25 12.71 4.90
C SER A 17 -24.01 11.32 5.47
N VAL A 18 -23.60 10.38 4.62
CA VAL A 18 -23.02 9.12 5.09
C VAL A 18 -21.64 9.46 5.66
N ASN A 19 -21.54 9.54 6.98
CA ASN A 19 -20.25 9.62 7.65
C ASN A 19 -19.61 8.23 7.59
N ALA A 20 -18.61 8.08 6.73
CA ALA A 20 -17.71 6.94 6.81
C ALA A 20 -16.94 7.05 8.13
N ASN A 21 -17.25 6.20 9.11
CA ASN A 21 -16.40 6.02 10.28
C ASN A 21 -15.14 5.28 9.80
N GLN A 22 -14.14 6.04 9.36
CA GLN A 22 -12.77 5.55 9.36
C GLN A 22 -12.42 5.24 10.82
N ALA A 23 -12.31 3.97 11.15
CA ALA A 23 -11.65 3.52 12.37
C ALA A 23 -10.15 3.81 12.22
N SER A 24 -9.76 5.08 12.29
CA SER A 24 -8.38 5.47 12.47
C SER A 24 -7.97 5.12 13.89
N ASP A 25 -6.88 4.37 14.05
CA ASP A 25 -6.27 4.07 15.35
C ASP A 25 -6.19 5.34 16.20
N VAL A 26 -6.81 5.30 17.39
CA VAL A 26 -6.93 6.46 18.29
C VAL A 26 -5.58 6.88 18.86
N LEU A 27 -4.56 6.03 18.72
CA LEU A 27 -3.22 6.25 19.21
C LEU A 27 -2.24 5.94 18.08
N ALA A 28 -1.50 6.95 17.62
CA ALA A 28 -0.33 6.69 16.79
C ALA A 28 0.65 5.82 17.61
N PRO A 29 1.20 4.74 17.03
CA PRO A 29 2.07 3.82 17.76
C PRO A 29 3.34 4.50 18.32
N GLU A 30 3.72 5.66 17.76
CA GLU A 30 4.83 6.48 18.23
C GLU A 30 4.44 7.97 18.36
N SER A 31 5.06 8.64 19.35
CA SER A 31 4.99 10.10 19.47
C SER A 31 5.79 10.79 18.37
N ALA A 32 5.31 11.92 17.87
CA ALA A 32 6.01 12.69 16.84
C ALA A 32 7.39 13.16 17.32
N THR A 33 8.44 12.82 16.58
CA THR A 33 9.85 13.12 16.95
C THR A 33 10.37 14.47 16.44
N GLY A 34 9.49 15.35 15.96
CA GLY A 34 9.86 16.64 15.35
C GLY A 34 10.54 16.52 13.99
N TRP A 35 10.88 17.66 13.38
CA TRP A 35 11.52 17.72 12.06
C TRP A 35 13.05 17.65 12.19
N ASN A 36 13.67 16.72 11.47
CA ASN A 36 15.13 16.61 11.38
C ASN A 36 15.54 16.66 9.91
N ALA A 37 16.35 17.67 9.54
CA ALA A 37 16.91 17.78 8.20
C ALA A 37 17.95 16.66 7.98
N LYS A 38 17.78 15.88 6.91
CA LYS A 38 18.78 14.90 6.47
C LYS A 38 19.64 15.51 5.35
N PRO A 39 20.97 15.34 5.38
CA PRO A 39 21.82 15.84 4.31
C PRO A 39 21.51 15.12 2.99
N GLN A 40 21.56 15.86 1.89
CA GLN A 40 21.44 15.29 0.55
C GLN A 40 22.67 14.42 0.22
N VAL A 41 22.42 13.23 -0.31
CA VAL A 41 23.46 12.32 -0.80
C VAL A 41 23.47 12.35 -2.33
N ASN A 42 24.64 12.53 -2.94
CA ASN A 42 24.82 12.60 -4.38
C ASN A 42 25.75 11.49 -4.87
N SER A 43 25.46 10.93 -6.05
CA SER A 43 26.31 9.93 -6.71
C SER A 43 26.22 10.08 -8.23
N SER A 44 27.33 9.89 -8.92
CA SER A 44 27.42 9.97 -10.39
C SER A 44 27.32 8.62 -11.08
N LYS A 45 27.38 7.50 -10.34
CA LYS A 45 27.41 6.14 -10.90
C LYS A 45 26.12 5.39 -10.65
N TRP A 46 25.73 5.29 -9.38
CA TRP A 46 24.56 4.55 -8.95
C TRP A 46 24.10 5.03 -7.56
N MET A 47 22.85 4.74 -7.23
CA MET A 47 22.24 5.05 -5.94
C MET A 47 21.25 3.94 -5.59
N VAL A 48 21.18 3.57 -4.31
CA VAL A 48 20.11 2.70 -3.77
C VAL A 48 19.56 3.36 -2.52
N THR A 49 18.25 3.23 -2.34
CA THR A 49 17.54 3.65 -1.14
C THR A 49 16.50 2.60 -0.78
N ALA A 50 16.46 2.23 0.50
CA ALA A 50 15.45 1.34 1.07
C ALA A 50 15.11 1.80 2.49
N ALA A 51 13.98 1.32 3.02
CA ALA A 51 13.55 1.62 4.39
C ALA A 51 14.56 1.11 5.44
N ASN A 52 15.16 -0.06 5.19
CA ASN A 52 16.17 -0.64 6.04
C ASN A 52 17.61 -0.33 5.58
N PRO A 53 18.52 0.11 6.48
CA PRO A 53 19.91 0.34 6.12
C PRO A 53 20.67 -0.93 5.71
N ILE A 54 20.32 -2.10 6.26
CA ILE A 54 20.96 -3.38 5.90
C ILE A 54 20.60 -3.76 4.46
N ALA A 55 19.33 -3.59 4.07
CA ALA A 55 18.90 -3.83 2.68
C ALA A 55 19.61 -2.88 1.70
N THR A 56 19.73 -1.59 2.07
CA THR A 56 20.46 -0.60 1.27
C THR A 56 21.94 -0.98 1.12
N GLN A 57 22.58 -1.46 2.19
CA GLN A 57 23.99 -1.86 2.17
C GLN A 57 24.23 -3.03 1.20
N TYR A 58 23.51 -4.15 1.36
CA TYR A 58 23.73 -5.33 0.52
C TYR A 58 23.41 -5.07 -0.96
N ALA A 59 22.39 -4.25 -1.24
CA ALA A 59 22.09 -3.84 -2.61
C ALA A 59 23.20 -2.95 -3.20
N ALA A 60 23.79 -2.05 -2.41
CA ALA A 60 24.94 -1.26 -2.83
C ALA A 60 26.18 -2.13 -3.09
N GLU A 61 26.41 -3.19 -2.29
CA GLU A 61 27.49 -4.15 -2.53
C GLU A 61 27.34 -4.86 -3.88
N VAL A 62 26.12 -5.25 -4.26
CA VAL A 62 25.85 -5.88 -5.58
C VAL A 62 26.12 -4.91 -6.73
N LEU A 63 25.75 -3.64 -6.61
CA LEU A 63 26.10 -2.63 -7.61
C LEU A 63 27.62 -2.38 -7.68
N ALA A 64 28.30 -2.38 -6.53
CA ALA A 64 29.75 -2.24 -6.47
C ALA A 64 30.49 -3.41 -7.16
N GLN A 65 29.89 -4.60 -7.14
CA GLN A 65 30.39 -5.80 -7.83
C GLN A 65 30.05 -5.84 -9.34
N GLY A 66 29.42 -4.79 -9.87
CA GLY A 66 29.06 -4.68 -11.29
C GLY A 66 27.66 -5.17 -11.64
N GLY A 67 26.82 -5.45 -10.64
CA GLY A 67 25.40 -5.70 -10.84
C GLY A 67 24.66 -4.48 -11.40
N ASN A 68 23.50 -4.72 -11.98
CA ASN A 68 22.62 -3.68 -12.51
C ASN A 68 21.52 -3.28 -11.51
N ALA A 69 20.69 -2.29 -11.86
CA ALA A 69 19.61 -1.81 -11.00
C ALA A 69 18.55 -2.88 -10.68
N ALA A 70 18.29 -3.82 -11.58
CA ALA A 70 17.38 -4.94 -11.33
C ALA A 70 17.99 -5.95 -10.34
N ASP A 71 19.29 -6.26 -10.45
CA ASP A 71 19.98 -7.13 -9.49
C ASP A 71 19.93 -6.54 -8.08
N ALA A 72 20.22 -5.23 -7.97
CA ALA A 72 20.13 -4.50 -6.70
C ALA A 72 18.71 -4.49 -6.13
N LEU A 73 17.69 -4.37 -6.98
CA LEU A 73 16.29 -4.44 -6.57
C LEU A 73 15.91 -5.81 -6.03
N VAL A 74 16.32 -6.90 -6.70
CA VAL A 74 16.06 -8.28 -6.22
C VAL A 74 16.71 -8.50 -4.86
N VAL A 75 17.97 -8.10 -4.69
CA VAL A 75 18.69 -8.20 -3.41
C VAL A 75 18.01 -7.37 -2.33
N THR A 76 17.60 -6.14 -2.64
CA THR A 76 16.85 -5.28 -1.71
C THR A 76 15.59 -5.99 -1.23
N GLN A 77 14.78 -6.55 -2.14
CA GLN A 77 13.52 -7.21 -1.78
C GLN A 77 13.74 -8.48 -0.95
N LEU A 78 14.74 -9.29 -1.29
CA LEU A 78 15.06 -10.50 -0.53
C LEU A 78 15.54 -10.17 0.89
N VAL A 79 16.36 -9.13 1.05
CA VAL A 79 16.82 -8.69 2.37
C VAL A 79 15.67 -8.09 3.16
N LEU A 80 14.84 -7.23 2.57
CA LEU A 80 13.65 -6.67 3.23
C LEU A 80 12.68 -7.75 3.68
N SER A 81 12.54 -8.85 2.94
CA SER A 81 11.71 -9.99 3.35
C SER A 81 12.18 -10.62 4.66
N LEU A 82 13.44 -10.43 5.06
CA LEU A 82 14.02 -10.90 6.31
C LEU A 82 14.06 -9.82 7.39
N VAL A 83 14.47 -8.60 7.05
CA VAL A 83 14.70 -7.53 8.03
C VAL A 83 13.47 -6.65 8.28
N GLU A 84 12.46 -6.72 7.40
CA GLU A 84 11.16 -6.05 7.51
C GLU A 84 9.99 -6.99 7.09
N PRO A 85 9.89 -8.19 7.69
CA PRO A 85 8.96 -9.23 7.24
C PRO A 85 7.48 -8.84 7.39
N GLN A 86 7.16 -7.94 8.32
CA GLN A 86 5.80 -7.45 8.53
C GLN A 86 5.31 -6.51 7.43
N SER A 87 6.22 -5.95 6.63
CA SER A 87 5.93 -4.89 5.65
C SER A 87 5.90 -5.43 4.23
N SER A 88 6.92 -6.23 3.88
CA SER A 88 7.06 -6.80 2.53
C SER A 88 7.60 -8.21 2.59
N GLY A 89 7.33 -9.01 1.56
CA GLY A 89 7.82 -10.38 1.48
C GLY A 89 7.29 -11.14 0.29
N ILE A 90 7.81 -12.36 0.10
CA ILE A 90 7.42 -13.27 -0.98
C ILE A 90 5.96 -13.76 -0.89
N GLY A 91 5.33 -13.63 0.29
CA GLY A 91 3.93 -14.01 0.51
C GLY A 91 2.91 -12.93 0.17
N GLY A 92 3.36 -11.72 -0.16
CA GLY A 92 2.50 -10.62 -0.60
C GLY A 92 2.61 -10.36 -2.10
N GLY A 93 2.31 -9.12 -2.48
CA GLY A 93 2.41 -8.62 -3.84
C GLY A 93 3.06 -7.24 -3.90
N GLY A 94 3.17 -6.70 -5.11
CA GLY A 94 3.79 -5.40 -5.32
C GLY A 94 3.70 -4.90 -6.74
N PHE A 95 4.19 -3.67 -6.92
CA PHE A 95 4.29 -3.03 -8.22
C PHE A 95 5.74 -2.58 -8.43
N MET A 96 6.26 -2.79 -9.63
CA MET A 96 7.60 -2.35 -10.00
C MET A 96 7.56 -1.55 -11.29
N LEU A 97 8.25 -0.42 -11.30
CA LEU A 97 8.53 0.35 -12.51
C LEU A 97 10.01 0.19 -12.86
N TYR A 98 10.28 -0.27 -14.08
CA TYR A 98 11.64 -0.50 -14.57
C TYR A 98 11.90 0.28 -15.84
N TRP A 99 12.94 1.11 -15.82
CA TRP A 99 13.42 1.83 -16.99
C TRP A 99 14.62 1.10 -17.60
N ASP A 100 14.44 0.59 -18.81
CA ASP A 100 15.56 0.08 -19.60
C ASP A 100 16.17 1.22 -20.43
N ASN A 101 17.39 1.61 -20.07
CA ASN A 101 18.10 2.68 -20.75
C ASN A 101 18.59 2.31 -22.16
N LYS A 102 18.73 1.01 -22.47
CA LYS A 102 19.14 0.54 -23.81
C LYS A 102 17.97 0.67 -24.78
N THR A 103 16.79 0.19 -24.39
CA THR A 103 15.60 0.23 -25.25
C THR A 103 14.76 1.50 -25.07
N LYS A 104 15.13 2.37 -24.12
CA LYS A 104 14.38 3.59 -23.75
C LYS A 104 12.91 3.31 -23.44
N LYS A 105 12.67 2.21 -22.72
CA LYS A 105 11.33 1.72 -22.41
C LYS A 105 11.09 1.70 -20.91
N LEU A 106 9.97 2.26 -20.49
CA LEU A 106 9.41 2.08 -19.16
C LEU A 106 8.51 0.85 -19.17
N THR A 107 8.72 -0.07 -18.23
CA THR A 107 7.89 -1.26 -18.03
C THR A 107 7.33 -1.26 -16.62
N SER A 108 6.03 -1.49 -16.49
CA SER A 108 5.37 -1.72 -15.21
C SER A 108 5.11 -3.21 -15.01
N PHE A 109 5.43 -3.72 -13.84
CA PHE A 109 5.10 -5.06 -13.40
C PHE A 109 4.04 -4.97 -12.32
N ASP A 110 2.95 -5.69 -12.54
CA ASP A 110 1.86 -5.87 -11.58
C ASP A 110 1.95 -7.29 -11.03
N ALA A 111 2.31 -7.40 -9.76
CA ALA A 111 2.34 -8.65 -9.01
C ALA A 111 1.32 -8.58 -7.87
N ARG A 112 0.15 -7.94 -8.09
CA ARG A 112 -0.91 -7.89 -7.09
C ARG A 112 -1.44 -9.28 -6.77
N GLU A 113 -1.71 -9.49 -5.48
CA GLU A 113 -2.27 -10.72 -4.96
C GLU A 113 -3.64 -10.98 -5.57
N THR A 114 -3.95 -12.25 -5.81
CA THR A 114 -5.24 -12.67 -6.37
C THR A 114 -5.93 -13.59 -5.38
N ALA A 115 -7.21 -13.31 -5.15
CA ALA A 115 -8.09 -14.15 -4.37
C ALA A 115 -8.10 -15.59 -4.93
N PRO A 116 -7.99 -16.63 -4.07
CA PRO A 116 -8.16 -18.01 -4.50
C PRO A 116 -9.53 -18.24 -5.16
N LEU A 117 -9.60 -19.18 -6.11
CA LEU A 117 -10.83 -19.46 -6.88
C LEU A 117 -12.03 -19.86 -6.02
N ASP A 118 -11.79 -20.45 -4.86
CA ASP A 118 -12.83 -20.91 -3.95
C ASP A 118 -13.30 -19.83 -2.97
N ILE A 119 -12.68 -18.65 -2.95
CA ILE A 119 -13.12 -17.59 -2.03
C ILE A 119 -14.42 -16.95 -2.51
N ARG A 120 -15.39 -16.81 -1.59
CA ARG A 120 -16.68 -16.20 -1.85
C ARG A 120 -16.99 -15.12 -0.80
N PRO A 121 -17.87 -14.14 -1.09
CA PRO A 121 -18.22 -13.09 -0.12
C PRO A 121 -18.72 -13.63 1.22
N GLU A 122 -19.39 -14.78 1.21
CA GLU A 122 -19.95 -15.41 2.40
C GLU A 122 -18.87 -15.87 3.40
N HIS A 123 -17.62 -16.04 2.96
CA HIS A 123 -16.49 -16.37 3.86
C HIS A 123 -16.12 -15.23 4.81
N PHE A 124 -16.60 -14.02 4.55
CA PHE A 124 -16.34 -12.84 5.38
C PHE A 124 -17.56 -12.39 6.20
N ILE A 125 -18.63 -13.20 6.23
CA ILE A 125 -19.90 -12.90 6.88
C ILE A 125 -20.17 -14.00 7.93
N ASP A 126 -20.68 -13.62 9.10
CA ASP A 126 -21.06 -14.56 10.14
C ASP A 126 -22.43 -15.23 9.87
N ASN A 127 -22.81 -16.19 10.72
CA ASN A 127 -24.09 -16.90 10.60
C ASN A 127 -25.34 -16.00 10.80
N LYS A 128 -25.16 -14.74 11.21
CA LYS A 128 -26.23 -13.75 11.40
C LYS A 128 -26.33 -12.77 10.22
N GLY A 129 -25.44 -12.89 9.22
CA GLY A 129 -25.40 -11.98 8.08
C GLY A 129 -24.54 -10.73 8.31
N GLU A 130 -23.80 -10.66 9.42
CA GLU A 130 -22.98 -9.52 9.79
C GLU A 130 -21.51 -9.74 9.36
N PRO A 131 -20.77 -8.69 8.94
CA PRO A 131 -19.35 -8.82 8.62
C PRO A 131 -18.53 -9.32 9.81
N LEU A 132 -17.57 -10.22 9.55
CA LEU A 132 -16.66 -10.71 10.58
C LEU A 132 -15.84 -9.54 11.20
N PRO A 133 -15.68 -9.47 12.54
CA PRO A 133 -14.87 -8.45 13.19
C PRO A 133 -13.42 -8.47 12.67
N PHE A 134 -12.80 -7.30 12.45
CA PHE A 134 -11.50 -7.12 11.79
C PHE A 134 -10.37 -8.10 12.20
N LEU A 135 -10.31 -8.54 13.46
CA LEU A 135 -9.28 -9.46 13.96
C LEU A 135 -9.53 -10.94 13.64
N THR A 136 -10.73 -11.32 13.21
CA THR A 136 -11.12 -12.72 12.93
C THR A 136 -10.80 -13.19 11.50
N PRO A 137 -10.91 -12.37 10.43
CA PRO A 137 -10.49 -12.74 9.08
C PRO A 137 -8.99 -13.01 8.92
N TRP A 138 -8.13 -12.40 9.75
CA TRP A 138 -6.67 -12.57 9.66
C TRP A 138 -6.22 -14.02 9.84
N SER A 139 -6.92 -14.78 10.69
CA SER A 139 -6.71 -16.21 10.88
C SER A 139 -7.07 -17.06 9.64
N ALA A 140 -7.94 -16.56 8.76
CA ALA A 140 -8.43 -17.30 7.59
C ALA A 140 -7.66 -16.97 6.29
N VAL A 141 -6.91 -15.87 6.26
CA VAL A 141 -6.12 -15.44 5.09
C VAL A 141 -4.64 -15.86 5.23
N CYS A 142 -4.15 -16.05 6.45
CA CYS A 142 -2.76 -16.49 6.71
C CYS A 142 -2.57 -18.00 6.88
N LEU A 143 -3.62 -18.81 6.71
CA LEU A 143 -3.58 -20.28 6.70
C LEU A 143 -4.17 -20.80 5.38
#